data_AF-A0A0F0G005-F1
#
_entry.id   AF-A0A0F0G005-F1
#
_cell.length_a   1.000
_cell.length_b   1.000
_cell.length_c   1.000
_cell.angle_alpha   90.00
_cell.angle_beta   90.00
_cell.angle_gamma   90.00
#
_symmetry.space_group_name_H-M   'P 1'
#
loop_
_entity.id
_entity.type
_entity.pdbx_description
1 polymer ?
#
loop_
_entity_poly.entity_id
_entity_poly.type
_entity_poly.pdbx_seq_one_letter_code
_entity_poly.pdbx_strand_id
1 'polypeptide(L)'
;MLSQIVKIIGIFLVAAVISLIEVPDMWKKGFKKELWLFFILLFFAVGISCAKVLHWLIPTPLDWITAIYRPFSNFLIHMGLIK
;
A
#
# COMPACT_ATOMS: atom_id res chain seq x y z
N MET A 1 19.32 -10.21 -0.97
CA MET A 1 19.57 -8.80 -0.57
C MET A 1 19.60 -7.84 -1.76
N LEU A 2 20.43 -8.05 -2.79
CA LEU A 2 20.55 -7.13 -3.94
C LEU A 2 19.21 -6.83 -4.64
N SER A 3 18.38 -7.86 -4.87
CA SER A 3 17.05 -7.69 -5.49
C SER A 3 16.10 -6.79 -4.66
N GLN A 4 16.22 -6.79 -3.34
CA GLN A 4 15.37 -5.96 -2.47
C GLN A 4 15.78 -4.49 -2.55
N ILE A 5 17.08 -4.23 -2.57
CA ILE A 5 17.65 -2.88 -2.69
C ILE A 5 17.25 -2.25 -4.02
N VAL A 6 17.31 -3.00 -5.14
CA VAL A 6 16.87 -2.52 -6.46
C VAL A 6 15.39 -2.13 -6.46
N LYS A 7 14.52 -2.93 -5.80
CA LYS A 7 13.09 -2.61 -5.68
C LYS A 7 12.86 -1.31 -4.88
N ILE A 8 13.55 -1.16 -3.75
CA ILE A 8 13.44 0.04 -2.90
C ILE A 8 13.92 1.28 -3.66
N ILE A 9 15.06 1.20 -4.35
CA ILE A 9 15.58 2.29 -5.19
C ILE A 9 14.57 2.67 -6.27
N GLY A 10 13.94 1.70 -6.92
CA GLY A 10 12.89 1.95 -7.91
C GLY A 10 11.69 2.70 -7.32
N ILE A 11 11.22 2.32 -6.13
CA ILE A 11 10.13 3.00 -5.43
C ILE A 11 10.51 4.45 -5.12
N PHE A 12 11.71 4.70 -4.59
CA PHE A 12 12.20 6.04 -4.30
C PHE A 12 12.37 6.89 -5.56
N LEU A 13 12.84 6.29 -6.66
CA LEU A 13 12.98 6.98 -7.94
C LEU A 13 11.62 7.46 -8.46
N VAL A 14 10.59 6.60 -8.42
CA VAL A 14 9.23 6.96 -8.83
C VAL A 14 8.68 8.05 -7.92
N ALA A 15 8.84 7.92 -6.60
CA ALA A 15 8.40 8.95 -5.65
C ALA A 15 9.09 10.30 -5.89
N ALA A 16 10.37 10.30 -6.24
CA ALA A 16 11.12 11.51 -6.57
C ALA A 16 10.60 12.17 -7.87
N VAL A 17 10.32 11.39 -8.91
CA VAL A 17 9.75 11.90 -10.17
C VAL A 17 8.38 12.53 -9.94
N ILE A 18 7.49 11.85 -9.20
CA ILE A 18 6.16 12.37 -8.86
C ILE A 18 6.30 13.67 -8.09
N SER A 19 7.15 13.69 -7.05
CA SER A 19 7.39 14.90 -6.24
C SER A 19 7.93 16.05 -7.09
N LEU A 20 8.83 15.79 -8.04
CA LEU A 20 9.38 16.81 -8.94
C LEU A 20 8.32 17.44 -9.86
N ILE A 21 7.23 16.74 -10.16
CA ILE A 21 6.15 17.25 -11.00
C ILE A 21 5.10 17.97 -10.15
N GLU A 22 4.64 17.35 -9.06
CA GLU A 22 3.54 17.88 -8.24
C GLU A 22 3.98 18.98 -7.27
N VAL A 23 5.12 18.83 -6.59
CA VAL A 23 5.60 19.83 -5.60
C VAL A 23 5.75 21.24 -6.19
N PRO A 24 6.40 21.47 -7.35
CA PRO A 24 6.54 22.82 -7.88
C PRO A 24 5.21 23.41 -8.37
N ASP A 25 4.28 22.58 -8.89
CA ASP A 25 2.95 23.05 -9.29
C ASP A 25 2.14 23.53 -8.06
N MET A 26 2.15 22.75 -6.99
CA MET A 26 1.45 23.06 -5.74
C MET A 26 2.08 24.26 -5.00
N TRP A 27 3.41 24.38 -5.05
CA TRP A 27 4.13 25.52 -4.48
C TRP A 27 3.79 26.82 -5.21
N LYS A 28 3.76 26.80 -6.55
CA LYS A 28 3.39 27.96 -7.37
C LYS A 28 1.96 28.41 -7.12
N LYS A 29 1.04 27.47 -6.86
CA LYS A 29 -0.37 27.75 -6.55
C LYS A 29 -0.63 28.12 -5.09
N GLY A 30 0.37 28.01 -4.21
CA GLY A 30 0.25 28.34 -2.78
C GLY A 30 -0.55 27.32 -1.96
N PHE A 31 -0.81 26.14 -2.50
CA PHE A 31 -1.67 25.12 -1.88
C PHE A 31 -0.94 24.29 -0.82
N LYS A 32 -0.61 24.92 0.31
CA LYS A 32 0.09 24.28 1.44
C LYS A 32 -0.66 23.07 2.01
N LYS A 33 -2.00 23.09 2.03
CA LYS A 33 -2.83 21.98 2.53
C LYS A 33 -2.76 20.75 1.63
N GLU A 34 -2.82 20.97 0.32
CA GLU A 34 -2.74 19.89 -0.66
C GLU A 34 -1.33 19.30 -0.67
N LEU A 35 -0.29 20.13 -0.55
CA LEU A 35 1.10 19.67 -0.45
C LEU A 35 1.29 18.75 0.76
N TRP A 36 0.66 19.07 1.89
CA TRP A 36 0.69 18.22 3.07
C TRP A 36 -0.03 16.88 2.83
N LEU A 37 -1.21 16.90 2.20
CA LEU A 37 -1.94 15.68 1.84
C LEU A 37 -1.12 14.80 0.88
N PHE A 38 -0.44 15.42 -0.10
CA PHE A 38 0.46 14.75 -1.03
C PHE A 38 1.60 14.05 -0.29
N PHE A 39 2.31 14.74 0.60
CA PHE A 39 3.40 14.12 1.36
C PHE A 39 2.92 12.99 2.26
N ILE A 40 1.75 13.13 2.90
CA ILE A 40 1.16 12.05 3.70
C ILE A 40 0.90 10.84 2.80
N LEU A 41 0.23 11.04 1.67
CA LEU A 41 -0.12 9.95 0.75
C LEU A 41 1.12 9.29 0.15
N LEU A 42 2.12 10.08 -0.23
CA LEU A 42 3.41 9.60 -0.74
C LEU A 42 4.15 8.78 0.33
N PHE A 43 4.16 9.26 1.58
CA PHE A 43 4.76 8.54 2.70
C PHE A 43 4.09 7.18 2.93
N PHE A 44 2.76 7.13 2.92
CA PHE A 44 2.03 5.86 3.03
C PHE A 44 2.30 4.95 1.85
N ALA A 45 2.33 5.47 0.62
CA ALA A 45 2.61 4.68 -0.57
C ALA A 45 4.02 4.06 -0.53
N VAL A 46 5.04 4.85 -0.20
CA VAL A 46 6.42 4.37 -0.04
C VAL A 46 6.53 3.40 1.13
N GLY A 47 5.91 3.71 2.27
CA GLY A 47 5.91 2.85 3.47
C GLY A 47 5.30 1.47 3.19
N ILE A 48 4.12 1.42 2.58
CA ILE A 48 3.45 0.16 2.20
C ILE A 48 4.31 -0.62 1.19
N SER A 49 4.91 0.09 0.22
CA SER A 49 5.76 -0.55 -0.80
C SER A 49 7.03 -1.14 -0.19
N CYS A 50 7.69 -0.42 0.72
CA CYS A 50 8.83 -0.92 1.48
C CYS A 50 8.46 -2.11 2.37
N ALA A 51 7.32 -2.04 3.07
CA ALA A 51 6.84 -3.13 3.90
C ALA A 51 6.54 -4.41 3.09
N LYS A 52 5.99 -4.28 1.88
CA LYS A 52 5.86 -5.40 0.93
C LYS A 52 7.21 -5.97 0.53
N VAL A 53 8.20 -5.12 0.24
CA VAL A 53 9.54 -5.60 -0.14
C VAL A 53 10.18 -6.36 1.02
N LEU A 54 10.05 -5.87 2.26
CA LEU A 54 10.58 -6.55 3.45
C LEU A 54 9.87 -7.87 3.80
N HIS A 55 8.91 -8.33 2.99
CA HIS A 55 8.04 -9.46 3.31
C HIS A 55 7.35 -9.32 4.66
N TRP A 56 7.08 -8.08 5.10
CA TRP A 56 6.21 -7.88 6.24
C TRP A 56 4.86 -8.45 5.87
N LEU A 57 4.31 -9.34 6.71
CA LEU A 57 2.98 -9.94 6.57
C LEU A 57 1.93 -8.83 6.71
N ILE A 58 1.77 -8.02 5.66
CA ILE A 58 0.62 -7.15 5.48
C ILE A 58 -0.48 -8.10 4.97
N PRO A 59 -1.49 -8.40 5.80
CA PRO A 59 -2.59 -9.23 5.36
C PRO A 59 -3.22 -8.58 4.14
N THR A 60 -3.36 -9.35 3.07
CA THR A 60 -3.95 -8.84 1.84
C THR A 60 -5.43 -8.55 2.07
N PRO A 61 -6.07 -7.66 1.28
CA PRO A 61 -7.52 -7.49 1.34
C PRO A 61 -8.27 -8.82 1.15
N LEU A 62 -7.69 -9.74 0.38
CA LEU A 62 -8.22 -11.09 0.20
C LEU A 62 -8.16 -11.90 1.51
N ASP A 63 -7.12 -11.75 2.32
CA ASP A 63 -7.04 -12.38 3.65
C ASP A 63 -8.13 -11.85 4.59
N TRP A 64 -8.46 -10.56 4.49
CA TRP A 64 -9.54 -9.96 5.27
C TRP A 64 -10.91 -10.48 4.84
N ILE A 65 -11.16 -10.54 3.52
CA ILE A 65 -12.38 -11.15 2.99
C ILE A 65 -12.45 -12.61 3.43
N THR A 66 -11.35 -13.34 3.35
CA THR A 66 -11.26 -14.75 3.78
C THR A 66 -11.51 -14.89 5.28
N ALA A 67 -11.05 -13.96 6.12
CA ALA A 67 -11.29 -13.97 7.56
C ALA A 67 -12.79 -13.77 7.88
N ILE A 68 -13.48 -12.92 7.11
CA ILE A 68 -14.93 -12.69 7.23
C ILE A 68 -15.73 -13.89 6.71
N TYR A 69 -15.30 -14.49 5.60
CA TYR A 69 -15.99 -15.63 4.98
C TYR A 69 -15.71 -16.97 5.65
N ARG A 70 -14.57 -17.14 6.32
CA ARG A 70 -14.21 -18.37 7.07
C ARG A 70 -15.28 -18.83 8.06
N PRO A 71 -15.82 -17.99 8.97
CA PRO A 71 -16.85 -18.43 9.90
C PRO A 71 -18.14 -18.86 9.18
N PHE A 72 -18.51 -18.19 8.10
CA PHE A 72 -19.67 -18.57 7.28
C PHE A 72 -19.45 -19.90 6.55
N SER A 73 -18.27 -20.09 5.96
CA SER A 73 -17.88 -21.36 5.33
C SER A 73 -17.85 -22.51 6.35
N ASN A 74 -17.27 -22.28 7.53
CA ASN A 74 -17.25 -23.27 8.62
C ASN A 74 -18.67 -23.61 9.11
N PHE A 75 -19.58 -22.65 9.17
CA PHE A 75 -20.99 -22.90 9.50
C PHE A 75 -21.67 -23.80 8.45
N LEU A 76 -21.46 -23.52 7.17
CA LEU A 76 -22.01 -24.34 6.08
C LEU A 76 -21.40 -25.75 6.01
N ILE A 77 -20.10 -25.87 6.30
CA ILE A 77 -19.40 -27.17 6.42
C ILE A 77 -19.96 -27.96 7.61
N HIS A 78 -20.16 -27.33 8.77
CA HIS A 78 -20.71 -28.00 9.95
C HIS A 78 -22.17 -28.45 9.73
N MET A 79 -22.90 -27.72 8.90
CA MET A 79 -24.28 -28.04 8.50
C MET A 79 -24.35 -29.06 7.35
N GLY A 80 -23.21 -29.52 6.81
CA GLY A 80 -23.14 -30.56 5.77
C GLY A 80 -23.62 -30.12 4.38
N LEU A 81 -23.77 -28.81 4.13
CA LEU A 81 -24.28 -28.27 2.87
C LEU A 81 -23.22 -28.18 1.76
N ILE A 82 -21.94 -28.13 2.13
CA ILE A 82 -20.80 -28.06 1.22
C ILE A 82 -19.62 -28.85 1.81
N LYS A 83 -18.77 -29.41 0.95
CA LYS A 83 -17.65 -30.29 1.31
C LYS A 83 -16.31 -29.59 1.10
#